data_AF-X1CKN4-F1
#
_entry.id   AF-X1CKN4-F1
#
_cell.length_a   1.000
_cell.length_b   1.000
_cell.length_c   1.000
_cell.angle_alpha   90.00
_cell.angle_beta   90.00
_cell.angle_gamma   90.00
#
_symmetry.space_group_name_H-M   'P 1'
#
loop_
_entity.id
_entity.type
_entity.pdbx_description
1 polymer ?
#
loop_
_entity_poly.entity_id
_entity_poly.type
_entity_poly.pdbx_seq_one_letter_code
_entity_poly.pdbx_strand_id
1 'polypeptide(L)' 'CKIIDQLYEANTFILGFSGGEPLLRKDIFEIFQYASKKMNIALATNGIFITPQIAEKLKDAGVGYVQISNDYN' A
#
# COMPACT_ATOMS: atom_id res chain seq x y z
N CYS A 1 9.79 5.30 10.17
CA CYS A 1 8.48 4.77 10.58
C CYS A 1 8.75 3.60 11.51
N LYS A 2 8.73 3.81 12.84
CA LYS A 2 9.27 2.83 13.82
C LYS A 2 8.76 1.39 13.61
N ILE A 3 7.47 1.21 13.32
CA ILE A 3 6.87 -0.12 13.09
C ILE A 3 7.37 -0.75 11.78
N ILE A 4 7.51 0.03 10.70
CA ILE A 4 7.98 -0.48 9.39
C ILE A 4 9.44 -0.94 9.51
N ASP A 5 10.25 -0.18 10.25
CA ASP A 5 11.64 -0.54 10.50
C ASP A 5 11.75 -1.83 11.33
N GLN A 6 10.93 -1.97 12.38
CA GLN A 6 10.83 -3.20 13.17
C GLN A 6 10.40 -4.42 12.35
N LEU A 7 9.44 -4.27 11.44
CA LEU A 7 9.00 -5.35 10.55
C LEU A 7 10.10 -5.77 9.58
N TYR A 8 10.85 -4.80 9.04
CA TYR A 8 12.00 -5.07 8.20
C TYR A 8 13.11 -5.80 8.96
N GLU A 9 13.45 -5.33 10.17
CA GLU A 9 14.42 -5.98 11.07
C GLU A 9 13.99 -7.41 11.44
N ALA A 10 12.68 -7.68 11.48
CA ALA A 10 12.11 -9.01 11.67
C ALA A 10 12.11 -9.89 10.39
N ASN A 11 12.77 -9.47 9.31
CA ASN A 11 12.84 -10.15 8.00
C ASN A 11 11.47 -10.33 7.31
N THR A 12 10.55 -9.39 7.51
CA THR A 12 9.28 -9.37 6.77
C THR A 12 9.56 -9.13 5.28
N PHE A 13 9.06 -10.00 4.40
CA PHE A 13 9.28 -9.89 2.96
C PHE A 13 8.22 -9.04 2.23
N ILE A 14 6.96 -9.17 2.64
CA ILE A 14 5.81 -8.45 2.08
C ILE A 14 5.09 -7.71 3.20
N LEU A 15 4.84 -6.42 3.00
CA LEU A 15 4.02 -5.61 3.88
C LEU A 15 2.68 -5.28 3.20
N GLY A 16 1.59 -5.81 3.77
CA GLY A 16 0.23 -5.56 3.32
C GLY A 16 -0.40 -4.35 4.02
N PHE A 17 -0.98 -3.44 3.23
CA PHE A 17 -1.81 -2.34 3.69
C PHE A 17 -3.28 -2.66 3.42
N SER A 18 -4.07 -2.70 4.49
CA SER A 18 -5.50 -3.00 4.47
C SER A 18 -6.22 -2.16 5.55
N GLY A 19 -7.45 -2.55 5.94
CA GLY A 19 -8.24 -1.88 6.97
C GLY A 19 -9.61 -1.47 6.42
N GLY A 20 -9.99 -0.20 6.61
CA GLY A 20 -11.11 0.42 5.90
C GLY A 20 -10.73 0.68 4.44
N GLU A 21 -10.38 1.92 4.10
CA GLU A 21 -9.82 2.26 2.79
C GLU A 21 -8.46 2.97 2.96
N PRO A 22 -7.33 2.31 2.67
CA PRO A 22 -6.00 2.89 2.85
C PRO A 22 -5.78 4.20 2.08
N LEU A 23 -6.40 4.37 0.91
CA LEU A 23 -6.26 5.58 0.09
C LEU A 23 -6.88 6.84 0.72
N LEU A 24 -7.70 6.71 1.76
CA LEU A 24 -8.23 7.85 2.51
C LEU A 24 -7.20 8.48 3.48
N ARG A 25 -6.11 7.77 3.76
CA ARG A 25 -5.08 8.26 4.66
C ARG A 25 -4.18 9.28 3.95
N LYS A 26 -4.08 10.49 4.52
CA LYS A 26 -3.42 11.66 3.89
C LYS A 26 -1.95 11.43 3.52
N ASP A 27 -1.22 10.67 4.33
CA ASP A 27 0.22 10.38 4.21
C ASP A 27 0.49 9.01 3.57
N ILE A 28 -0.50 8.35 2.97
CA ILE A 28 -0.37 6.96 2.53
C ILE A 28 0.72 6.74 1.47
N PHE A 29 0.85 7.65 0.51
CA PHE A 29 1.86 7.55 -0.56
C PHE A 29 3.28 7.73 -0.01
N GLU A 30 3.47 8.61 0.97
CA GLU A 30 4.77 8.78 1.65
C GLU A 30 5.15 7.51 2.42
N ILE A 31 4.16 6.87 3.06
CA ILE A 31 4.35 5.60 3.75
C ILE A 31 4.73 4.49 2.78
N PHE A 32 4.03 4.38 1.64
CA PHE A 32 4.37 3.42 0.59
C PHE A 32 5.78 3.63 0.06
N GLN A 33 6.16 4.87 -0.27
CA GLN A 33 7.51 5.22 -0.71
C GLN A 33 8.59 4.89 0.33
N TYR A 34 8.27 5.06 1.62
CA TYR A 34 9.19 4.70 2.68
C TYR A 34 9.34 3.18 2.82
N ALA A 35 8.22 2.46 2.77
CA ALA A 35 8.17 1.03 2.97
C ALA A 35 8.76 0.25 1.78
N SER A 36 8.51 0.71 0.55
CA SER A 36 8.96 0.06 -0.68
C SER A 36 10.47 0.04 -0.86
N LYS A 37 11.20 0.89 -0.13
CA LYS A 37 12.67 0.84 -0.04
C LYS A 37 13.20 -0.33 0.80
N LYS A 38 12.32 -1.04 1.53
CA LYS A 38 12.68 -2.10 2.49
C LYS A 38 11.97 -3.41 2.22
N MET A 39 10.71 -3.37 1.80
CA MET A 39 9.83 -4.54 1.66
C MET A 39 8.96 -4.42 0.42
N ASN A 40 8.45 -5.55 -0.07
CA ASN A 40 7.47 -5.55 -1.14
C ASN A 40 6.12 -5.08 -0.60
N ILE A 41 5.50 -4.11 -1.28
CA ILE A 41 4.26 -3.48 -0.79
C ILE A 41 3.06 -4.05 -1.53
N ALA A 42 2.09 -4.52 -0.75
CA ALA A 42 0.79 -4.96 -1.21
C ALA A 42 -0.31 -4.03 -0.66
N LEU A 43 -1.23 -3.61 -1.51
CA LEU A 43 -2.38 -2.78 -1.14
C LEU A 43 -3.67 -3.59 -1.33
N ALA A 44 -4.53 -3.64 -0.32
CA ALA A 44 -5.93 -4.04 -0.44
C ALA A 44 -6.83 -2.79 -0.39
N THR A 45 -7.70 -2.62 -1.39
CA THR A 45 -8.59 -1.44 -1.53
C THR A 45 -9.98 -1.85 -2.01
N ASN A 46 -10.99 -1.04 -1.70
CA ASN A 46 -12.34 -1.19 -2.27
C ASN A 46 -12.43 -0.74 -3.74
N GLY A 47 -11.36 -0.15 -4.28
CA GLY A 47 -11.25 0.23 -5.69
C GLY A 47 -11.97 1.53 -6.08
N ILE A 48 -12.81 2.12 -5.22
CA ILE A 48 -13.63 3.31 -5.55
C ILE A 48 -12.77 4.51 -5.96
N PHE A 49 -11.60 4.66 -5.34
CA PHE A 49 -10.71 5.80 -5.58
C PHE A 49 -9.63 5.54 -6.64
N ILE A 50 -9.64 4.37 -7.28
CA ILE A 50 -8.64 4.06 -8.31
C ILE A 50 -9.00 4.81 -9.60
N THR A 51 -8.25 5.87 -9.86
CA THR A 51 -8.19 6.57 -11.16
C THR A 51 -6.86 6.27 -11.85
N PRO A 52 -6.69 6.56 -13.15
CA PRO A 52 -5.39 6.45 -13.81
C PRO A 52 -4.27 7.21 -13.10
N GLN A 53 -4.56 8.40 -12.57
CA GLN A 53 -3.60 9.21 -11.81
C GLN A 53 -3.24 8.58 -10.47
N ILE A 54 -4.20 7.94 -9.79
CA ILE A 54 -3.92 7.21 -8.55
C ILE A 54 -3.13 5.94 -8.84
N ALA A 55 -3.44 5.22 -9.91
CA ALA A 55 -2.68 4.05 -10.35
C ALA A 55 -1.21 4.40 -10.65
N GLU A 56 -0.95 5.54 -11.30
CA GLU A 56 0.39 6.06 -11.54
C GLU A 56 1.10 6.40 -10.21
N LYS A 57 0.41 7.11 -9.30
CA LYS A 57 0.97 7.40 -7.96
C LYS A 57 1.29 6.14 -7.15
N LEU A 58 0.48 5.09 -7.26
CA LEU A 58 0.74 3.80 -6.59
C LEU A 58 2.00 3.14 -7.14
N LYS A 59 2.16 3.13 -8.47
CA LYS A 59 3.37 2.64 -9.14
C LYS A 59 4.60 3.44 -8.68
N ASP A 60 4.53 4.77 -8.72
CA ASP A 60 5.62 5.66 -8.33
C ASP A 60 5.97 5.54 -6.84
N ALA A 61 5.00 5.18 -6.01
CA ALA A 61 5.21 4.91 -4.59
C ALA A 61 5.83 3.53 -4.30
N GLY A 62 5.99 2.69 -5.32
CA GLY A 62 6.57 1.35 -5.20
C GLY A 62 5.58 0.28 -4.72
N VAL A 63 4.28 0.48 -4.93
CA VAL A 63 3.27 -0.56 -4.70
C VAL A 63 3.36 -1.61 -5.81
N GLY A 64 3.75 -2.83 -5.45
CA GLY A 64 3.98 -3.92 -6.41
C GLY A 64 2.77 -4.81 -6.65
N TYR A 65 1.78 -4.77 -5.75
CA TYR A 65 0.58 -5.58 -5.84
C TYR A 65 -0.64 -4.82 -5.31
N VAL A 66 -1.75 -4.90 -6.03
CA VAL A 66 -3.04 -4.31 -5.63
C VAL A 66 -4.12 -5.38 -5.69
N GLN A 67 -4.74 -5.65 -4.55
CA GLN A 67 -5.94 -6.47 -4.41
C GLN A 67 -7.15 -5.55 -4.34
N ILE A 68 -8.14 -5.80 -5.19
CA ILE A 68 -9.41 -5.07 -5.21
C ILE A 68 -10.49 -5.98 -4.64
N SER A 69 -11.17 -5.51 -3.59
CA SER A 69 -12.37 -6.17 -3.08
C SER A 69 -13.54 -5.93 -4.03
N ASN A 70 -14.22 -7.00 -4.40
CA ASN A 70 -15.42 -6.93 -5.24
C ASN A 70 -16.54 -7.69 -4.53
N ASP A 71 -17.33 -6.96 -3.75
CA ASP A 71 -18.44 -7.52 -2.96
C ASP A 71 -19.80 -7.35 -3.68
N TYR A 72 -19.80 -7.01 -4.98
CA TYR A 72 -21.03 -6.94 -5.78
C TYR A 72 -21.48 -8.37 -6.15
N ASN A 73 -22.21 -9.02 -5.24
CA ASN A 73 -23.08 -10.18 -5.49
C ASN A 73 -24.40 -10.00 -4.73
#